data_AF-A0A0P9P1Z0-F1
#
_entry.id   AF-A0A0P9P1Z0-F1
#
_cell.length_a   1.000
_cell.length_b   1.000
_cell.length_c   1.000
_cell.angle_alpha   90.00
_cell.angle_beta   90.00
_cell.angle_gamma   90.00
#
_symmetry.space_group_name_H-M   'P 1'
#
loop_
_entity.id
_entity.type
_entity.pdbx_description
1 polymer ?
#
loop_
_entity_poly.entity_id
_entity_poly.type
_entity_poly.pdbx_seq_one_letter_code
_entity_poly.pdbx_strand_id
1 'polypeptide(L)'
;RDFDTQRDFGGYRSWSWKEPAVQYQPDNDPRLKSDLTEQRLRQSIGEQLDQRGLRMAATGARPDLKVQAWLIVENRQQTVSTNYGGGWSPWGGYGYWNGPMNTETRSVDYKVGTVQIDMFDGKDGKLVW
;
A
#
# COMPACT_ATOMS: atom_id res chain seq x y z
N ARG A 1 -10.23 5.33 -9.15
CA ARG A 1 -11.01 4.17 -9.65
C ARG A 1 -10.33 3.87 -10.98
N ASP A 2 -9.31 3.02 -10.95
CA ASP A 2 -8.28 3.01 -12.00
C ASP A 2 -8.31 1.66 -12.71
N PHE A 3 -9.37 1.41 -13.47
CA PHE A 3 -9.44 0.25 -14.37
C PHE A 3 -10.04 0.67 -15.71
N ASP A 4 -9.57 0.07 -16.78
CA ASP A 4 -10.02 0.34 -18.15
C ASP A 4 -11.47 -0.14 -18.35
N THR A 5 -12.41 0.80 -18.46
CA THR A 5 -13.84 0.52 -18.56
C THR A 5 -14.27 -0.11 -19.89
N GLN A 6 -13.37 -0.21 -20.88
CA GLN A 6 -13.67 -0.82 -22.19
C GLN A 6 -13.36 -2.32 -22.26
N ARG A 7 -12.74 -2.89 -21.22
CA ARG A 7 -12.38 -4.32 -21.19
C ARG A 7 -13.41 -5.15 -20.43
N ASP A 8 -13.81 -6.27 -21.03
CA ASP A 8 -14.66 -7.27 -20.39
C ASP A 8 -13.82 -8.13 -19.43
N PHE A 9 -13.84 -7.75 -18.15
CA PHE A 9 -13.16 -8.49 -17.09
C PHE A 9 -13.73 -9.90 -16.88
N GLY A 10 -14.96 -10.19 -17.34
CA GLY A 10 -15.58 -11.52 -17.27
C GLY A 10 -14.92 -12.54 -18.21
N GLY A 11 -14.12 -12.09 -19.17
CA GLY A 11 -13.40 -12.94 -20.10
C GLY A 11 -12.12 -13.57 -19.54
N TYR A 12 -11.54 -13.01 -18.47
CA TYR A 12 -10.30 -13.52 -17.86
C TYR A 12 -10.60 -14.74 -16.99
N ARG A 13 -9.95 -15.87 -17.26
CA ARG A 13 -10.14 -17.13 -16.50
C ARG A 13 -8.85 -17.69 -15.94
N SER A 14 -7.73 -17.39 -16.60
CA SER A 14 -6.42 -17.88 -16.23
C SER A 14 -5.43 -16.76 -15.99
N TRP A 15 -4.50 -16.98 -15.06
CA TRP A 15 -3.45 -16.02 -14.74
C TRP A 15 -2.10 -16.70 -14.53
N SER A 16 -1.00 -15.96 -14.73
CA SER A 16 0.33 -16.38 -14.29
C SER A 16 1.04 -15.22 -13.62
N TRP A 17 2.11 -15.52 -12.88
CA TRP A 17 3.04 -14.48 -12.45
C TRP A 17 3.72 -13.83 -13.67
N LYS A 18 3.91 -12.52 -13.60
CA LYS A 18 4.94 -11.80 -14.36
C LYS A 18 6.28 -12.04 -13.66
N GLU A 19 7.39 -12.03 -14.38
CA GLU A 19 8.71 -12.09 -13.77
C GLU A 19 9.38 -10.70 -13.78
N PRO A 20 9.87 -10.20 -12.64
CA PRO A 20 9.73 -10.77 -11.29
C PRO A 20 8.28 -10.70 -10.77
N ALA A 21 7.88 -11.69 -9.96
CA ALA A 21 6.53 -11.79 -9.39
C ALA A 21 6.23 -10.67 -8.37
N VAL A 22 7.22 -10.36 -7.54
CA VAL A 22 7.14 -9.32 -6.50
C VAL A 22 8.28 -8.33 -6.69
N GLN A 23 7.95 -7.05 -6.67
CA GLN A 23 8.90 -5.94 -6.65
C GLN A 23 8.79 -5.16 -5.34
N TYR A 24 9.86 -4.44 -5.01
CA TYR A 24 9.99 -3.74 -3.74
C TYR A 24 10.38 -2.30 -4.01
N GLN A 25 9.77 -1.36 -3.29
CA GLN A 25 10.10 0.05 -3.37
C GLN A 25 10.25 0.63 -1.95
N PRO A 26 11.38 1.25 -1.61
CA PRO A 26 12.59 1.37 -2.44
C PRO A 26 13.29 0.01 -2.64
N ASP A 27 13.91 -0.17 -3.80
CA ASP A 27 14.53 -1.44 -4.22
C ASP A 27 15.93 -1.68 -3.60
N ASN A 28 16.49 -0.66 -2.96
CA ASN A 28 17.82 -0.62 -2.38
C ASN A 28 17.86 -0.91 -0.86
N ASP A 29 16.72 -1.19 -0.22
CA ASP A 29 16.68 -1.57 1.20
C ASP A 29 16.62 -3.10 1.34
N PRO A 30 17.73 -3.78 1.68
CA PRO A 30 17.77 -5.24 1.81
C PRO A 30 16.89 -5.75 2.95
N ARG A 31 16.45 -4.89 3.89
CA ARG A 31 15.52 -5.29 4.96
C ARG A 31 14.11 -5.53 4.45
N LEU A 32 13.76 -5.01 3.27
CA LEU A 32 12.45 -5.19 2.64
C LEU A 32 12.36 -6.49 1.84
N LYS A 33 13.48 -6.94 1.27
CA LYS A 33 13.55 -8.16 0.46
C LYS A 33 13.70 -9.38 1.37
N SER A 34 12.67 -10.22 1.41
CA SER A 34 12.67 -11.48 2.16
C SER A 34 11.90 -12.55 1.39
N ASP A 35 12.54 -13.70 1.16
CA ASP A 35 11.94 -14.84 0.46
C ASP A 35 10.64 -15.30 1.14
N LEU A 36 10.57 -15.26 2.48
CA LEU A 36 9.37 -15.63 3.23
C LEU A 36 8.22 -14.62 3.02
N THR A 37 8.53 -13.33 2.95
CA THR A 37 7.54 -12.29 2.65
C THR A 37 7.03 -12.43 1.22
N GLU A 38 7.91 -12.69 0.27
CA GLU A 38 7.53 -12.96 -1.12
C GLU A 38 6.60 -14.16 -1.22
N GLN A 39 6.97 -15.29 -0.60
CA GLN A 39 6.15 -16.50 -0.61
C GLN A 39 4.75 -16.25 -0.02
N ARG A 40 4.67 -15.54 1.11
CA ARG A 40 3.39 -15.18 1.74
C ARG A 40 2.53 -14.28 0.85
N LEU A 41 3.14 -13.28 0.19
CA LEU A 41 2.43 -12.42 -0.75
C LEU A 41 1.90 -13.23 -1.93
N ARG A 42 2.74 -14.08 -2.54
CA ARG A 42 2.35 -14.91 -3.67
C ARG A 42 1.23 -15.88 -3.32
N GLN A 43 1.33 -16.54 -2.15
CA GLN A 43 0.29 -17.43 -1.67
C GLN A 43 -1.03 -16.68 -1.44
N SER A 44 -1.02 -15.58 -0.69
CA SER A 44 -2.22 -14.80 -0.38
C SER A 44 -2.89 -14.26 -1.64
N ILE A 45 -2.12 -13.69 -2.57
CA ILE A 45 -2.64 -13.20 -3.85
C ILE A 45 -3.21 -14.36 -4.67
N GLY A 46 -2.52 -15.49 -4.74
CA GLY A 46 -3.00 -16.67 -5.46
C GLY A 46 -4.34 -17.18 -4.91
N GLU A 47 -4.45 -17.31 -3.59
CA GLU A 47 -5.70 -17.70 -2.92
C GLU A 47 -6.84 -16.72 -3.19
N GLN A 48 -6.56 -15.41 -3.19
CA GLN A 48 -7.56 -14.38 -3.49
C GLN A 48 -8.01 -14.39 -4.96
N LEU A 49 -7.10 -14.68 -5.89
CA LEU A 49 -7.43 -14.83 -7.31
C LEU A 49 -8.26 -16.09 -7.55
N ASP A 50 -7.92 -17.21 -6.90
CA ASP A 50 -8.69 -18.45 -6.96
C ASP A 50 -10.12 -18.26 -6.40
N GLN A 51 -10.27 -17.54 -5.29
CA GLN A 51 -11.59 -17.17 -4.72
C GLN A 51 -12.43 -16.33 -5.68
N ARG A 52 -11.79 -15.55 -6.56
CA ARG A 52 -12.43 -14.75 -7.61
C ARG A 52 -12.63 -15.54 -8.92
N GLY A 53 -12.29 -16.83 -8.94
CA GLY A 53 -12.48 -17.72 -10.09
C GLY A 53 -11.35 -17.69 -11.12
N LEU A 54 -10.27 -16.96 -10.86
CA LEU A 54 -9.08 -16.92 -11.72
C LEU A 54 -8.14 -18.06 -11.35
N ARG A 55 -7.90 -18.98 -12.29
CA ARG A 55 -7.04 -20.16 -12.07
C ARG A 55 -5.63 -19.91 -12.54
N MET A 56 -4.64 -20.45 -11.84
CA MET A 56 -3.27 -20.39 -12.34
C MET A 56 -3.15 -21.16 -13.67
N ALA A 57 -2.54 -20.53 -14.67
CA ALA A 57 -2.34 -21.11 -15.99
C ALA A 57 -1.37 -22.31 -15.90
N ALA A 58 -1.63 -23.33 -16.71
CA ALA A 58 -0.74 -24.48 -16.81
C ALA A 58 0.64 -24.06 -17.34
N THR A 59 1.68 -24.76 -16.91
CA THR A 59 3.05 -24.50 -17.37
C THR A 59 3.14 -24.54 -18.90
N GLY A 60 3.66 -23.48 -19.51
CA GLY A 60 3.79 -23.36 -20.96
C GLY A 60 2.52 -22.88 -21.68
N ALA A 61 1.38 -22.78 -20.99
CA ALA A 61 0.18 -22.16 -21.55
C ALA A 61 0.28 -20.62 -21.47
N ARG A 62 -0.31 -19.94 -22.45
CA ARG A 62 -0.47 -18.48 -22.39
C ARG A 62 -1.59 -18.15 -21.39
N PRO A 63 -1.34 -17.34 -20.35
CA PRO A 63 -2.38 -16.92 -19.43
C PRO A 63 -3.24 -15.81 -20.05
N ASP A 64 -4.46 -15.63 -19.54
CA ASP A 64 -5.26 -14.46 -19.90
C ASP A 64 -4.79 -13.19 -19.16
N LEU A 65 -4.22 -13.34 -17.96
CA LEU A 65 -3.63 -12.27 -17.15
C LEU A 65 -2.22 -12.60 -16.69
N LYS A 66 -1.35 -11.58 -16.61
CA LYS A 66 -0.09 -11.63 -15.86
C LYS A 66 -0.22 -10.77 -14.61
N VAL A 67 0.19 -11.28 -13.46
CA VAL A 67 0.06 -10.59 -12.17
C VAL A 67 1.44 -10.22 -11.63
N GLN A 68 1.58 -9.00 -11.10
CA GLN A 68 2.77 -8.53 -10.41
C GLN A 68 2.36 -7.81 -9.13
N ALA A 69 3.10 -8.03 -8.04
CA ALA A 69 2.88 -7.30 -6.80
C ALA A 69 4.04 -6.33 -6.54
N TRP A 70 3.72 -5.20 -5.91
CA TRP A 70 4.68 -4.22 -5.41
C TRP A 70 4.48 -4.04 -3.91
N LEU A 71 5.56 -4.21 -3.15
CA LEU A 71 5.61 -3.81 -1.74
C LEU A 71 6.32 -2.47 -1.63
N ILE A 72 5.54 -1.42 -1.36
CA ILE A 72 6.01 -0.04 -1.28
C ILE A 72 6.06 0.36 0.20
N VAL A 73 7.20 0.85 0.67
CA VAL A 73 7.38 1.34 2.03
C VAL A 73 7.79 2.80 2.00
N GLU A 74 6.92 3.66 2.50
CA GLU A 74 7.14 5.11 2.62
C GLU A 74 7.45 5.48 4.06
N ASN A 75 8.40 6.40 4.28
CA ASN A 75 8.54 7.08 5.57
C ASN A 75 7.65 8.32 5.54
N ARG A 76 6.72 8.42 6.48
CA ARG A 76 5.89 9.61 6.68
C ARG A 76 6.23 10.27 7.99
N GLN A 77 6.18 11.60 7.98
CA GLN A 77 6.39 12.42 9.16
C GLN A 77 5.05 13.08 9.52
N GLN A 78 4.60 12.88 10.76
CA GLN A 78 3.47 13.60 11.33
C GLN A 78 3.97 14.61 12.35
N THR A 79 3.67 15.88 12.10
CA THR A 79 3.92 16.95 13.06
C THR A 79 2.77 16.99 14.07
N VAL A 80 3.08 16.74 15.33
CA VAL A 80 2.13 16.86 16.44
C VAL A 80 2.51 18.11 17.23
N SER A 81 1.62 19.09 17.25
CA SER A 81 1.76 20.30 18.06
C SER A 81 0.85 20.22 19.27
N THR A 82 1.44 20.19 20.46
CA THR A 82 0.72 20.29 21.73
C THR A 82 0.84 21.72 22.25
N ASN A 83 -0.29 22.37 22.44
CA ASN A 83 -0.33 23.69 23.07
C ASN A 83 -0.53 23.53 24.57
N TYR A 84 0.45 23.93 25.37
CA TYR A 84 0.31 24.02 26.81
C TYR A 84 -0.14 25.46 27.15
N GLY A 85 -1.42 25.63 27.51
CA GLY A 85 -1.93 26.93 27.97
C GLY A 85 -3.45 26.98 28.18
N GLY A 86 -3.87 27.39 29.38
CA GLY A 86 -5.26 27.69 29.74
C GLY A 86 -5.61 27.30 31.18
N GLY A 87 -5.03 27.98 32.18
CA GLY A 87 -5.40 27.77 33.58
C GLY A 87 -6.85 28.22 33.84
N TRP A 88 -7.71 27.30 34.28
CA TRP A 88 -9.08 27.63 34.71
C TRP A 88 -9.02 28.12 36.17
N SER A 89 -9.22 29.42 36.39
CA SER A 89 -9.36 29.99 37.73
C SER A 89 -10.84 30.00 38.12
N PRO A 90 -11.27 29.33 39.21
CA PRO A 90 -12.68 29.28 39.63
C PRO A 90 -13.23 30.62 40.16
N TRP A 91 -12.38 31.61 40.37
CA TRP A 91 -12.73 32.89 40.97
C TRP A 91 -12.40 34.00 39.97
N GLY A 92 -13.45 34.57 39.37
CA GLY A 92 -13.40 35.52 38.24
C GLY A 92 -12.67 36.84 38.54
N GLY A 93 -11.34 36.78 38.60
CA GLY A 93 -10.47 37.92 38.79
C GLY A 93 -9.94 38.47 37.47
N TYR A 94 -10.28 39.74 37.20
CA TYR A 94 -9.62 40.63 36.26
C TYR A 94 -8.08 40.48 36.32
N GLY A 95 -7.47 39.94 35.26
CA GLY A 95 -6.02 39.73 35.21
C GLY A 95 -5.53 39.54 33.78
N TYR A 96 -5.07 40.64 33.19
CA TYR A 96 -4.53 40.73 31.83
C TYR A 96 -3.12 40.09 31.75
N TRP A 97 -3.00 38.81 32.11
CA TRP A 97 -1.73 38.07 32.06
C TRP A 97 -1.95 36.73 31.36
N ASN A 98 -2.01 36.79 30.03
CA ASN A 98 -1.79 35.61 29.19
C ASN A 98 -0.31 35.24 29.29
N GLY A 99 0.03 34.35 30.23
CA GLY A 99 1.35 33.74 30.32
C GLY A 99 1.73 33.05 29.00
N PRO A 100 3.03 32.88 28.71
CA PRO A 100 3.51 32.39 27.43
C PRO A 100 2.86 31.04 27.10
N MET A 101 2.12 31.01 25.98
CA MET A 101 1.65 29.75 25.40
C MET A 101 2.87 29.03 24.85
N ASN A 102 3.23 27.90 25.48
CA ASN A 102 4.30 27.06 24.98
C ASN A 102 3.68 26.06 24.00
N THR A 103 4.00 26.22 22.71
CA THR A 103 3.68 25.23 21.68
C THR A 103 4.86 24.28 21.55
N GLU A 104 4.70 23.06 22.03
CA GLU A 104 5.66 21.99 21.77
C GLU A 104 5.29 21.32 20.45
N THR A 105 6.16 21.42 19.45
CA THR A 105 5.99 20.74 18.17
C THR A 105 6.99 19.60 18.08
N ARG A 106 6.48 18.38 17.95
CA ARG A 106 7.31 17.19 17.73
C ARG A 106 6.98 16.55 16.39
N SER A 107 8.00 16.09 15.68
CA SER A 107 7.85 15.27 14.49
C SER A 107 7.88 13.80 14.87
N VAL A 108 6.88 13.03 14.43
CA VAL A 108 6.83 11.58 14.59
C VAL A 108 6.99 10.94 13.23
N ASP A 109 8.09 10.22 13.04
CA ASP A 109 8.34 9.46 11.81
C ASP A 109 7.72 8.06 11.95
N TYR A 110 6.94 7.63 10.96
CA TYR A 110 6.34 6.30 10.90
C TYR A 110 6.40 5.74 9.47
N LYS A 111 6.38 4.42 9.36
CA LYS A 111 6.42 3.71 8.07
C LYS A 111 5.02 3.34 7.62
N VAL A 112 4.71 3.62 6.36
CA VAL A 112 3.48 3.17 5.69
C VAL A 112 3.87 2.10 4.66
N GLY A 113 3.32 0.90 4.82
CA GLY A 113 3.45 -0.18 3.83
C GLY A 113 2.21 -0.24 2.95
N THR A 114 2.41 -0.17 1.64
CA THR A 114 1.36 -0.33 0.62
C THR A 114 1.68 -1.56 -0.22
N VAL A 115 0.70 -2.44 -0.39
CA VAL A 115 0.77 -3.53 -1.37
C VAL A 115 -0.08 -3.13 -2.57
N GLN A 116 0.56 -2.97 -3.72
CA GLN A 116 -0.11 -2.75 -5.00
C GLN A 116 -0.03 -4.05 -5.81
N ILE A 117 -1.13 -4.41 -6.46
CA ILE A 117 -1.23 -5.62 -7.28
C ILE A 117 -1.65 -5.17 -8.67
N ASP A 118 -0.79 -5.37 -9.64
CA ASP A 118 -1.00 -5.00 -11.04
C ASP A 118 -1.38 -6.24 -11.84
N MET A 119 -2.44 -6.14 -12.64
CA MET A 119 -2.85 -7.17 -13.59
C MET A 119 -2.66 -6.66 -15.01
N PHE A 120 -1.97 -7.44 -15.83
CA PHE A 120 -1.68 -7.14 -17.23
C PHE A 120 -2.39 -8.13 -18.13
N ASP A 121 -2.95 -7.67 -19.24
CA ASP A 121 -3.55 -8.54 -20.26
C ASP A 121 -2.49 -9.46 -20.87
N GLY A 122 -2.74 -10.78 -20.88
CA GLY A 122 -1.82 -11.77 -21.41
C GLY A 122 -1.68 -11.75 -22.94
N LYS A 123 -2.59 -11.05 -23.65
CA LYS A 123 -2.56 -10.88 -25.10
C LYS A 123 -1.63 -9.75 -25.52
N ASP A 124 -1.84 -8.55 -24.97
CA ASP A 124 -1.12 -7.35 -25.40
C ASP A 124 -0.21 -6.72 -24.34
N GLY A 125 -0.21 -7.25 -23.10
CA GLY A 125 0.67 -6.82 -22.02
C GLY A 125 0.27 -5.50 -21.35
N LYS A 126 -0.88 -4.92 -21.69
CA LYS A 126 -1.33 -3.65 -21.08
C LYS A 126 -1.83 -3.87 -19.66
N LEU A 127 -1.58 -2.90 -18.77
CA LEU A 127 -2.17 -2.85 -17.44
C LEU A 127 -3.70 -2.74 -17.57
N VAL A 128 -4.44 -3.60 -16.86
CA VAL A 128 -5.90 -3.65 -16.90
C VAL A 128 -6.54 -3.38 -15.54
N TRP A 129 -5.80 -3.60 -14.45
CA TRP A 129 -6.21 -3.33 -13.07
C TRP A 129 -4.99 -3.14 -12.17
#